data_AF-A0A972K8I7-F1
#
_entry.id   AF-A0A972K8I7-F1
#
_cell.length_a   1.000
_cell.length_b   1.000
_cell.length_c   1.000
_cell.angle_alpha   90.00
_cell.angle_beta   90.00
_cell.angle_gamma   90.00
#
_symmetry.space_group_name_H-M   'P 1'
#
loop_
_entity.id
_entity.type
_entity.pdbx_description
1 polymer ?
#
loop_
_entity_poly.entity_id
_entity_poly.type
_entity_poly.pdbx_seq_one_letter_code
_entity_poly.pdbx_strand_id
1 'polypeptide(L)'
;MKQQINLFQGQDKQNKNRFSLTHIITLFVVSIAINLSYYFYNDSILEQNLVALHKLEKQVAKLNQLKDKLQPLQQGDNASISKRLQVLARERIQKNQILDVITKATSEQYKISTYIYSLANNTLSGLWLTNILIDRTQSSITLTGITRKSELLPEFIRLLSTDETLKNIIFQKIDIQRNEEDTNYSFTISTHK
;
A
#
# COMPACT_ATOMS: atom_id res chain seq x y z
N MET A 1 18.33 85.00 -107.98
CA MET A 1 17.06 84.55 -107.36
C MET A 1 16.65 83.22 -107.96
N LYS A 2 16.28 82.24 -107.12
CA LYS A 2 15.47 81.01 -107.35
C LYS A 2 16.04 79.88 -106.46
N GLN A 3 15.56 79.79 -105.22
CA GLN A 3 14.39 79.03 -104.75
C GLN A 3 14.77 77.56 -104.48
N GLN A 4 14.85 77.25 -103.19
CA GLN A 4 15.07 75.92 -102.63
C GLN A 4 13.86 75.03 -102.89
N ILE A 5 14.10 73.73 -103.13
CA ILE A 5 13.12 72.70 -102.80
C ILE A 5 13.83 71.66 -101.96
N ASN A 6 13.52 71.70 -100.67
CA ASN A 6 13.86 70.68 -99.71
C ASN A 6 12.91 69.50 -99.92
N LEU A 7 13.40 68.40 -100.52
CA LEU A 7 12.66 67.15 -100.69
C LEU A 7 12.73 66.28 -99.42
N PHE A 8 12.48 66.90 -98.26
CA PHE A 8 12.19 66.15 -97.05
C PHE A 8 10.76 65.61 -97.13
N GLN A 9 10.62 64.39 -97.66
CA GLN A 9 9.57 63.45 -97.31
C GLN A 9 10.29 62.11 -97.09
N GLY A 10 10.54 61.65 -95.86
CA GLY A 10 9.52 61.46 -94.84
C GLY A 10 8.86 60.08 -95.04
N GLN A 11 9.63 59.00 -94.89
CA GLN A 11 9.09 57.66 -94.65
C GLN A 11 9.93 56.95 -93.57
N ASP A 12 9.38 57.05 -92.36
CA ASP A 12 9.23 55.98 -91.39
C ASP A 12 10.41 55.02 -91.13
N LYS A 13 11.01 55.18 -89.95
CA LYS A 13 10.97 54.10 -88.98
C LYS A 13 10.78 54.73 -87.60
N GLN A 14 9.54 54.66 -87.12
CA GLN A 14 9.25 54.62 -85.69
C GLN A 14 10.19 53.64 -85.01
N ASN A 15 11.37 54.09 -84.58
CA ASN A 15 12.17 53.31 -83.67
C ASN A 15 11.58 53.56 -82.30
N LYS A 16 10.50 52.82 -82.01
CA LYS A 16 10.02 52.55 -80.66
C LYS A 16 11.18 51.89 -79.92
N ASN A 17 12.16 52.68 -79.49
CA ASN A 17 13.16 52.28 -78.51
C ASN A 17 12.45 52.22 -77.16
N ARG A 18 11.56 51.24 -77.01
CA ARG A 18 10.93 50.86 -75.74
C ARG A 18 11.97 50.26 -74.78
N PHE A 19 13.17 49.99 -75.28
CA PHE A 19 14.36 49.62 -74.54
C PHE A 19 15.47 50.65 -74.79
N SER A 20 15.38 51.78 -74.09
CA SER A 20 16.53 52.70 -73.96
C SER A 20 17.58 52.05 -73.05
N LEU A 21 18.86 52.15 -73.41
CA LEU A 21 20.02 51.59 -72.69
C LEU A 21 19.96 51.92 -71.17
N THR A 22 19.41 53.09 -70.84
CA THR A 22 19.17 53.55 -69.47
C THR A 22 18.29 52.59 -68.66
N HIS A 23 17.24 52.00 -69.25
CA HIS A 23 16.35 51.07 -68.55
C HIS A 23 17.04 49.74 -68.23
N ILE A 24 17.91 49.27 -69.12
CA ILE A 24 18.71 48.05 -68.90
C ILE A 24 19.66 48.26 -67.73
N ILE A 25 20.35 49.41 -67.70
CA ILE A 25 21.28 49.76 -66.61
C ILE A 25 20.53 49.90 -65.30
N THR A 26 19.39 50.60 -65.28
CA THR A 26 18.57 50.73 -64.05
C THR A 26 18.09 49.37 -63.55
N LEU A 27 17.60 48.49 -64.43
CA LEU A 27 17.17 47.14 -64.05
C LEU A 27 18.33 46.32 -63.47
N PHE A 28 19.53 46.44 -64.05
CA PHE A 28 20.73 45.75 -63.57
C PHE A 28 21.16 46.24 -62.19
N VAL A 29 21.19 47.56 -61.98
CA VAL A 29 21.51 48.15 -60.67
C VAL A 29 20.48 47.76 -59.61
N VAL A 30 19.19 47.79 -59.95
CA VAL A 30 18.12 47.35 -59.04
C VAL A 30 18.24 45.85 -58.72
N SER A 31 18.55 45.01 -59.72
CA SER A 31 18.78 43.58 -59.50
C SER A 31 19.96 43.34 -58.54
N ILE A 32 21.07 44.05 -58.72
CA ILE A 32 22.21 43.97 -57.79
C ILE A 32 21.81 44.42 -56.39
N ALA A 33 21.10 45.54 -56.27
CA ALA A 33 20.67 46.07 -54.98
C ALA A 33 19.73 45.10 -54.23
N ILE A 34 18.82 44.42 -54.94
CA ILE A 34 17.94 43.39 -54.38
C ILE A 34 18.76 42.18 -53.92
N ASN A 35 19.71 41.70 -54.74
CA ASN A 35 20.56 40.56 -54.37
C ASN A 35 21.44 40.87 -53.15
N LEU A 36 22.01 42.08 -53.07
CA LEU A 36 22.80 42.51 -51.92
C LEU A 36 21.94 42.59 -50.66
N SER A 37 20.75 43.19 -50.76
CA SER A 37 19.81 43.29 -49.64
C SER A 37 19.37 41.91 -49.16
N TYR A 38 19.12 40.98 -50.08
CA TYR A 38 18.79 39.59 -49.76
C TYR A 38 19.95 38.87 -49.07
N TYR A 39 21.19 39.07 -49.53
CA TYR A 39 22.38 38.47 -48.93
C TYR A 39 22.58 38.93 -47.47
N PHE A 40 22.53 40.23 -47.21
CA PHE A 40 22.67 40.79 -45.85
C PHE A 40 21.54 40.34 -44.90
N TYR A 41 20.32 40.18 -45.41
CA TYR A 41 19.18 39.69 -44.63
C TYR A 41 19.35 38.21 -44.25
N ASN A 42 19.83 37.37 -45.16
CA ASN A 42 20.06 35.94 -44.89
C ASN A 42 21.21 35.70 -43.91
N ASP A 43 22.30 36.48 -44.03
CA ASP A 43 23.43 36.41 -43.10
C ASP A 43 23.00 36.70 -41.66
N SER A 44 22.19 37.76 -41.49
CA SER A 44 21.63 38.13 -40.18
C SER A 44 20.69 37.06 -39.59
N ILE A 45 19.97 36.31 -40.43
CA ILE A 45 19.10 35.21 -40.00
C ILE A 45 19.93 33.99 -39.60
N LEU A 46 20.99 33.69 -40.36
CA LEU A 46 21.84 32.54 -40.08
C LEU A 46 22.53 32.67 -38.71
N GLU A 47 23.08 33.85 -38.41
CA GLU A 47 23.69 34.15 -37.11
C GLU A 47 22.68 34.05 -35.96
N GLN A 48 21.46 34.56 -36.14
CA GLN A 48 20.40 34.45 -35.14
C GLN A 48 20.03 32.99 -34.85
N ASN A 49 19.95 32.16 -35.89
CA ASN A 49 19.67 30.73 -35.75
C ASN A 49 20.80 29.99 -35.03
N LEU A 50 22.06 30.31 -35.32
CA LEU A 50 23.22 29.73 -34.63
C LEU A 50 23.25 30.10 -33.14
N VAL A 51 22.98 31.37 -32.81
CA VAL A 51 22.87 31.82 -31.42
C VAL A 51 21.71 31.14 -30.70
N ALA A 52 20.56 30.97 -31.36
CA ALA A 52 19.41 30.29 -30.79
C ALA A 52 19.69 28.80 -30.53
N LEU A 53 20.37 28.11 -31.46
CA LEU A 53 20.78 26.72 -31.31
C LEU A 53 21.74 26.55 -30.14
N HIS A 54 22.78 27.38 -30.04
CA HIS A 54 23.70 27.32 -28.91
C HIS A 54 23.03 27.61 -27.56
N LYS A 55 22.04 28.50 -27.54
CA LYS A 55 21.25 28.76 -26.33
C LYS A 55 20.41 27.54 -25.93
N LEU A 56 19.84 26.85 -26.90
CA LEU A 56 19.06 25.63 -26.69
C LEU A 56 19.94 24.49 -26.18
N GLU A 57 21.11 24.27 -26.79
CA GLU A 57 22.09 23.27 -26.35
C GLU A 57 22.51 23.49 -24.90
N LYS A 58 22.81 24.74 -24.52
CA LYS A 58 23.15 25.09 -23.13
C LYS A 58 22.01 24.80 -22.15
N GLN A 59 20.76 25.03 -22.56
CA GLN A 59 19.59 24.72 -21.73
C GLN A 59 19.41 23.22 -21.56
N VAL A 60 19.54 22.45 -22.65
CA VAL A 60 19.46 20.98 -22.61
C VAL A 60 20.58 20.39 -21.75
N ALA A 61 21.82 20.89 -21.88
CA ALA A 61 22.93 20.48 -21.04
C ALA A 61 22.66 20.75 -19.55
N LYS A 62 22.09 21.92 -19.22
CA LYS A 62 21.73 22.27 -17.84
C LYS A 62 20.61 21.38 -17.30
N LEU A 63 19.62 21.04 -18.12
CA LEU A 63 18.54 20.11 -17.74
C LEU A 63 19.08 18.71 -17.51
N ASN A 64 19.99 18.22 -18.36
CA ASN A 64 20.63 16.93 -18.19
C ASN A 64 21.47 16.87 -16.91
N GLN A 65 22.25 17.92 -16.61
CA GLN A 65 22.99 18.02 -15.35
C GLN A 65 22.07 18.01 -14.12
N LEU A 66 20.90 18.66 -14.21
CA LEU A 66 19.92 18.65 -13.12
C LEU A 66 19.28 17.26 -12.98
N LYS A 67 18.99 16.60 -14.10
CA LYS A 67 18.46 15.23 -14.15
C LYS A 67 19.44 14.24 -13.52
N ASP A 68 20.74 14.31 -13.87
CA ASP A 68 21.78 13.45 -13.32
C ASP A 68 21.98 13.66 -11.82
N LYS A 69 21.81 14.89 -11.32
CA LYS A 69 21.83 15.19 -9.87
C LYS A 69 20.59 14.65 -9.13
N LEU A 70 19.44 14.55 -9.79
CA LEU A 70 18.18 14.09 -9.19
C LEU A 70 17.98 12.56 -9.30
N GLN A 71 18.60 11.92 -10.29
CA GLN A 71 18.53 10.47 -10.53
C GLN A 71 18.94 9.61 -9.32
N PRO A 72 20.05 9.89 -8.59
CA PRO A 72 20.43 9.10 -7.43
C PRO A 72 19.47 9.25 -6.24
N LEU A 73 18.76 10.38 -6.13
CA LEU A 73 17.78 10.63 -5.06
C LEU A 73 16.48 9.83 -5.26
N GLN A 74 16.08 9.58 -6.50
CA GLN A 74 14.84 8.84 -6.79
C GLN A 74 15.00 7.32 -6.68
N GLN A 75 16.20 6.79 -6.95
CA GLN A 75 16.44 5.34 -7.01
C GLN A 75 17.01 4.75 -5.70
N GLY A 76 17.83 5.52 -4.96
CA GLY A 76 18.50 5.01 -3.75
C GLY A 76 17.62 4.94 -2.49
N ASP A 77 16.66 5.87 -2.34
CA ASP A 77 15.93 6.03 -1.08
C ASP A 77 14.66 5.16 -1.01
N ASN A 78 13.91 5.05 -2.10
CA ASN A 78 12.65 4.30 -2.10
C ASN A 78 12.82 2.78 -1.94
N ALA A 79 13.86 2.20 -2.54
CA ALA A 79 14.10 0.76 -2.45
C ALA A 79 14.61 0.33 -1.07
N SER A 80 15.43 1.17 -0.42
CA SER A 80 15.98 0.91 0.90
C SER A 80 14.93 1.14 2.00
N ILE A 81 14.12 2.19 1.89
CA ILE A 81 13.00 2.49 2.80
C ILE A 81 11.92 1.41 2.72
N SER A 82 11.51 1.01 1.51
CA SER A 82 10.50 -0.06 1.34
C SER A 82 10.97 -1.40 1.89
N LYS A 83 12.24 -1.77 1.68
CA LYS A 83 12.83 -2.99 2.25
C LYS A 83 12.87 -2.91 3.78
N ARG A 84 13.23 -1.76 4.35
CA ARG A 84 13.24 -1.53 5.80
C ARG A 84 11.84 -1.61 6.39
N LEU A 85 10.84 -1.01 5.74
CA LEU A 85 9.42 -1.12 6.10
C LEU A 85 8.94 -2.57 6.09
N GLN A 86 9.29 -3.37 5.08
CA GLN A 86 8.93 -4.79 5.03
C GLN A 86 9.57 -5.60 6.15
N VAL A 87 10.81 -5.30 6.52
CA VAL A 87 11.49 -5.96 7.64
C VAL A 87 10.82 -5.61 8.96
N LEU A 88 10.56 -4.32 9.21
CA LEU A 88 9.86 -3.87 10.42
C LEU A 88 8.44 -4.45 10.51
N ALA A 89 7.71 -4.51 9.39
CA ALA A 89 6.38 -5.10 9.36
C ALA A 89 6.40 -6.60 9.73
N ARG A 90 7.37 -7.35 9.19
CA ARG A 90 7.58 -8.77 9.54
C ARG A 90 7.93 -8.95 11.01
N GLU A 91 8.84 -8.12 11.54
CA GLU A 91 9.23 -8.17 12.95
C GLU A 91 8.05 -7.88 13.87
N ARG A 92 7.22 -6.90 13.52
CA ARG A 92 5.99 -6.57 14.26
C ARG A 92 4.99 -7.72 14.26
N ILE A 93 4.79 -8.39 13.12
CA ILE A 93 3.90 -9.56 13.04
C ILE A 93 4.40 -10.69 13.95
N GLN A 94 5.69 -11.01 13.90
CA GLN A 94 6.28 -12.06 14.74
C GLN A 94 6.16 -11.75 16.23
N LYS A 95 6.47 -10.50 16.64
CA LYS A 95 6.32 -10.07 18.04
C LYS A 95 4.87 -10.17 18.51
N ASN A 96 3.91 -9.77 17.68
CA ASN A 96 2.50 -9.88 18.03
C ASN A 96 2.01 -11.32 18.15
N GLN A 97 2.50 -12.23 17.31
CA GLN A 97 2.17 -13.67 17.43
C GLN A 97 2.69 -14.25 18.75
N ILE A 98 3.91 -13.89 19.14
CA ILE A 98 4.48 -14.32 20.43
C ILE A 98 3.66 -13.75 21.60
N LEU A 99 3.30 -12.46 21.55
CA LEU A 99 2.46 -11.85 22.58
C LEU A 99 1.08 -12.49 22.68
N ASP A 100 0.45 -12.85 21.56
CA ASP A 100 -0.85 -13.54 21.56
C ASP A 100 -0.76 -14.92 22.22
N VAL A 101 0.31 -15.69 21.92
CA VAL A 101 0.55 -17.00 22.55
C VAL A 101 0.77 -16.86 24.06
N ILE A 102 1.60 -15.90 24.50
CA ILE A 102 1.86 -15.67 25.93
C ILE A 102 0.59 -15.21 26.65
N THR A 103 -0.19 -14.32 26.04
CA THR A 103 -1.43 -13.80 26.63
C THR A 103 -2.48 -14.89 26.77
N LYS A 104 -2.62 -15.74 25.75
CA LYS A 104 -3.51 -16.91 25.81
C LYS A 104 -3.07 -17.89 26.89
N ALA A 105 -1.81 -18.31 26.91
CA ALA A 105 -1.30 -19.24 27.92
C ALA A 105 -1.51 -18.70 29.35
N THR A 106 -1.23 -17.41 29.56
CA THR A 106 -1.38 -16.76 30.87
C THR A 106 -2.86 -16.66 31.28
N SER A 107 -3.72 -16.13 30.41
CA SER A 107 -5.17 -16.00 30.65
C SER A 107 -5.82 -17.36 30.92
N GLU A 108 -5.41 -18.39 30.19
CA GLU A 108 -5.92 -19.76 30.35
C GLU A 108 -5.49 -20.40 31.67
N GLN A 109 -4.24 -20.19 32.09
CA GLN A 109 -3.76 -20.68 33.38
C GLN A 109 -4.51 -20.02 34.54
N TYR A 110 -4.77 -18.70 34.47
CA TYR A 110 -5.62 -18.00 35.44
C TYR A 110 -7.04 -18.55 35.48
N LYS A 111 -7.65 -18.91 34.34
CA LYS A 111 -9.00 -19.50 34.30
C LYS A 111 -9.07 -20.86 34.99
N ILE A 112 -8.07 -21.72 34.79
CA ILE A 112 -8.02 -23.05 35.44
C ILE A 112 -7.90 -22.89 36.96
N SER A 113 -7.01 -22.01 37.44
CA SER A 113 -6.88 -21.77 38.88
C SER A 113 -8.17 -21.24 39.50
N THR A 114 -8.90 -20.38 38.79
CA THR A 114 -10.18 -19.85 39.25
C THR A 114 -11.22 -20.96 39.39
N TYR A 115 -11.34 -21.87 38.41
CA TYR A 115 -12.27 -23.00 38.51
C TYR A 115 -11.95 -23.92 39.70
N ILE A 116 -10.67 -24.23 39.92
CA ILE A 116 -10.24 -25.07 41.06
C ILE A 116 -10.55 -24.37 42.39
N TYR A 117 -10.29 -23.06 42.49
CA TYR A 117 -10.57 -22.29 43.69
C TYR A 117 -12.07 -22.27 44.02
N SER A 118 -12.92 -22.05 43.01
CA SER A 118 -14.38 -22.09 43.18
C SER A 118 -14.87 -23.48 43.58
N LEU A 119 -14.32 -24.56 43.01
CA LEU A 119 -14.64 -25.92 43.44
C LEU A 119 -14.21 -26.19 44.90
N ALA A 120 -13.07 -25.66 45.32
CA ALA A 120 -12.57 -25.81 46.68
C ALA A 120 -13.40 -25.03 47.71
N ASN A 121 -13.98 -23.90 47.33
CA ASN A 121 -14.86 -23.11 48.22
C ASN A 121 -16.28 -23.69 48.31
N ASN A 122 -16.75 -24.38 47.26
CA ASN A 122 -18.10 -24.94 47.20
C ASN A 122 -18.10 -26.44 47.57
N THR A 123 -17.63 -26.78 48.76
CA THR A 123 -17.64 -28.16 49.26
C THR A 123 -18.89 -28.45 50.08
N LEU A 124 -19.45 -29.66 49.94
CA LEU A 124 -20.60 -30.12 50.72
C LEU A 124 -20.18 -31.25 51.67
N SER A 125 -20.47 -31.10 52.97
CA SER A 125 -20.13 -32.12 53.98
C SER A 125 -20.75 -33.48 53.64
N GLY A 126 -19.92 -34.52 53.59
CA GLY A 126 -20.35 -35.88 53.24
C GLY A 126 -20.23 -36.24 51.76
N LEU A 127 -19.72 -35.32 50.94
CA LEU A 127 -19.34 -35.51 49.55
C LEU A 127 -17.90 -35.00 49.34
N TRP A 128 -17.09 -35.75 48.60
CA TRP A 128 -15.75 -35.31 48.26
C TRP A 128 -15.38 -35.65 46.82
N LEU A 129 -14.69 -34.72 46.16
CA LEU A 129 -14.15 -34.90 44.83
C LEU A 129 -12.82 -35.66 44.91
N THR A 130 -12.66 -36.63 44.02
CA THR A 130 -11.44 -37.45 43.92
C THR A 130 -10.70 -37.20 42.61
N ASN A 131 -11.41 -36.80 41.56
CA ASN A 131 -10.79 -36.47 40.28
C ASN A 131 -11.53 -35.31 39.60
N ILE A 132 -10.76 -34.38 39.03
CA ILE A 132 -11.26 -33.22 38.29
C ILE A 132 -10.56 -33.22 36.94
N LEU A 133 -11.34 -33.42 35.88
CA LEU A 133 -10.86 -33.47 34.51
C LEU A 133 -11.46 -32.30 33.72
N ILE A 134 -10.60 -31.42 33.21
CA ILE A 134 -11.00 -30.28 32.38
C ILE A 134 -10.40 -30.50 30.99
N ASP A 135 -11.23 -30.93 30.04
CA ASP A 135 -10.83 -31.08 28.64
C ASP A 135 -11.06 -29.76 27.89
N ARG A 136 -9.95 -29.15 27.50
CA ARG A 136 -9.92 -27.86 26.81
C ARG A 136 -10.32 -27.97 25.34
N THR A 137 -10.01 -29.09 24.70
CA THR A 137 -10.29 -29.30 23.26
C THR A 137 -11.78 -29.48 23.05
N GLN A 138 -12.43 -30.18 23.97
CA GLN A 138 -13.86 -30.47 23.92
C GLN A 138 -14.70 -29.50 24.76
N SER A 139 -14.06 -28.50 25.39
CA SER A 139 -14.69 -27.57 26.32
C SER A 139 -15.58 -28.28 27.36
N SER A 140 -15.09 -29.42 27.87
CA SER A 140 -15.86 -30.28 28.77
C SER A 140 -15.19 -30.41 30.14
N ILE A 141 -16.02 -30.54 31.17
CA ILE A 141 -15.59 -30.70 32.56
C ILE A 141 -16.23 -32.00 33.07
N THR A 142 -15.39 -32.84 33.67
CA THR A 142 -15.79 -34.08 34.34
C THR A 142 -15.34 -34.01 35.79
N LEU A 143 -16.27 -34.17 36.71
CA LEU A 143 -16.01 -34.24 38.14
C LEU A 143 -16.37 -35.64 38.63
N THR A 144 -15.43 -36.29 39.27
CA THR A 144 -15.63 -37.60 39.91
C THR A 144 -15.37 -37.46 41.40
N GLY A 145 -16.19 -38.13 42.18
CA GLY A 145 -16.08 -38.12 43.63
C GLY A 145 -16.82 -39.28 44.26
N ILE A 146 -16.88 -39.25 45.58
CA ILE A 146 -17.68 -40.18 46.34
C ILE A 146 -18.50 -39.44 47.41
N THR A 147 -19.65 -40.01 47.75
CA THR A 147 -20.61 -39.45 48.70
C THR A 147 -21.18 -40.54 49.60
N ARG A 148 -21.47 -40.19 50.86
CA ARG A 148 -22.13 -41.10 51.80
C ARG A 148 -23.62 -41.27 51.51
N LYS A 149 -24.21 -40.31 50.80
CA LYS A 149 -25.65 -40.17 50.56
C LYS A 149 -25.88 -39.69 49.13
N SER A 150 -26.65 -40.45 48.34
CA SER A 150 -26.93 -40.08 46.95
C SER A 150 -27.76 -38.79 46.85
N GLU A 151 -28.52 -38.46 47.91
CA GLU A 151 -29.34 -37.24 47.96
C GLU A 151 -28.52 -35.95 48.03
N LEU A 152 -27.24 -36.04 48.40
CA LEU A 152 -26.32 -34.90 48.45
C LEU A 152 -25.86 -34.46 47.05
N LEU A 153 -25.97 -35.32 46.04
CA LEU A 153 -25.46 -35.01 44.70
C LEU A 153 -26.29 -33.92 43.97
N PRO A 154 -27.63 -33.97 43.94
CA PRO A 154 -28.43 -32.87 43.38
C PRO A 154 -28.21 -31.53 44.09
N GLU A 155 -28.03 -31.57 45.42
CA GLU A 155 -27.71 -30.37 46.21
C GLU A 155 -26.33 -29.79 45.85
N PHE A 156 -25.33 -30.66 45.70
CA PHE A 156 -24.00 -30.26 45.25
C PHE A 156 -24.03 -29.64 43.84
N ILE A 157 -24.75 -30.23 42.89
CA ILE A 157 -24.88 -29.66 41.53
C ILE A 157 -25.52 -28.27 41.59
N ARG A 158 -26.57 -28.08 42.39
CA ARG A 158 -27.21 -26.78 42.59
C ARG A 158 -26.25 -25.76 43.18
N LEU A 159 -25.46 -26.15 44.18
CA LEU A 159 -24.44 -25.29 44.79
C LEU A 159 -23.41 -24.82 43.75
N LEU A 160 -22.92 -25.73 42.90
CA LEU A 160 -22.02 -25.36 41.80
C LEU A 160 -22.69 -24.39 40.80
N SER A 161 -23.97 -24.59 40.49
CA SER A 161 -24.70 -23.69 39.58
C SER A 161 -24.93 -22.28 40.15
N THR A 162 -24.84 -22.09 41.47
CA THR A 162 -24.99 -20.77 42.10
C THR A 162 -23.70 -19.96 42.17
N ASP A 163 -22.53 -20.59 42.00
CA ASP A 163 -21.25 -19.89 42.01
C ASP A 163 -21.07 -19.04 40.74
N GLU A 164 -20.63 -17.78 40.89
CA GLU A 164 -20.52 -16.84 39.76
C GLU A 164 -19.62 -17.33 38.63
N THR A 165 -18.60 -18.14 38.95
CA THR A 165 -17.63 -18.66 38.00
C THR A 165 -18.09 -19.97 37.35
N LEU A 166 -18.98 -20.72 38.00
CA LEU A 166 -19.46 -22.03 37.55
C LEU A 166 -20.92 -22.02 37.06
N LYS A 167 -21.69 -20.94 37.26
CA LYS A 167 -23.12 -20.82 36.89
C LYS A 167 -23.48 -21.11 35.44
N ASN A 168 -22.51 -20.95 34.52
CA ASN A 168 -22.70 -21.21 33.09
C ASN A 168 -22.34 -22.67 32.70
N ILE A 169 -21.94 -23.50 33.66
CA ILE A 169 -21.56 -24.89 33.45
C ILE A 169 -22.79 -25.76 33.72
N ILE A 170 -23.25 -26.47 32.69
CA ILE A 170 -24.40 -27.38 32.79
C ILE A 170 -23.88 -28.82 32.72
N PHE A 171 -24.00 -29.52 33.85
CA PHE A 171 -23.74 -30.96 33.91
C PHE A 171 -24.94 -31.71 33.33
N GLN A 172 -24.71 -32.47 32.27
CA GLN A 172 -25.78 -33.15 31.52
C GLN A 172 -25.75 -34.66 31.69
N LYS A 173 -24.60 -35.22 32.03
CA LYS A 173 -24.44 -36.64 32.33
C LYS A 173 -24.12 -36.82 33.80
N ILE A 174 -24.87 -37.70 34.45
CA ILE A 174 -24.68 -38.08 35.85
C ILE A 174 -24.67 -39.61 35.90
N ASP A 175 -23.62 -40.16 36.46
CA ASP A 175 -23.46 -41.59 36.74
C ASP A 175 -23.24 -41.76 38.24
N ILE A 176 -23.94 -42.69 38.87
CA ILE A 176 -23.82 -42.99 40.30
C ILE A 176 -23.75 -44.50 40.45
N GLN A 177 -22.72 -44.99 41.12
CA GLN A 177 -22.51 -46.40 41.38
C GLN A 177 -22.32 -46.60 42.87
N ARG A 178 -22.98 -47.61 43.44
CA ARG A 178 -22.72 -48.00 44.82
C ARG A 178 -21.43 -48.83 44.82
N ASN A 179 -20.50 -48.50 45.70
CA ASN A 179 -19.33 -49.34 45.90
C ASN A 179 -19.76 -50.62 46.64
N GLU A 180 -19.39 -51.80 46.15
CA GLU A 180 -19.75 -53.07 46.81
C GLU A 180 -18.92 -53.31 48.08
N GLU A 181 -17.74 -52.69 48.18
CA GLU A 181 -16.81 -52.86 49.30
C GLU A 181 -17.02 -51.84 50.44
N ASP A 182 -17.71 -50.74 50.16
CA ASP A 182 -17.80 -49.59 51.07
C ASP A 182 -19.22 -49.01 51.05
N THR A 183 -19.73 -48.47 52.16
CA THR A 183 -21.14 -47.97 52.24
C THR A 183 -21.35 -46.65 51.50
N ASN A 184 -20.42 -46.30 50.60
CA ASN A 184 -20.34 -45.03 49.88
C ASN A 184 -20.76 -45.22 48.41
N TYR A 185 -21.18 -44.13 47.78
CA TYR A 185 -21.50 -44.07 46.35
C TYR A 185 -20.40 -43.32 45.62
N SER A 186 -19.89 -43.88 44.53
CA SER A 186 -19.13 -43.11 43.56
C SER A 186 -20.06 -42.40 42.60
N PHE A 187 -19.68 -41.20 42.21
CA PHE A 187 -20.40 -40.43 41.21
C PHE A 187 -19.44 -39.83 40.19
N THR A 188 -19.94 -39.68 38.97
CA THR A 188 -19.30 -38.90 37.93
C THR A 188 -20.33 -37.99 37.28
N ILE A 189 -20.03 -36.70 37.23
CA ILE A 189 -20.83 -35.70 36.52
C ILE A 189 -20.00 -35.07 35.41
N SER A 190 -20.58 -34.91 34.23
CA SER A 190 -19.88 -34.30 33.10
C SER A 190 -20.75 -33.35 32.29
N THR A 191 -20.11 -32.34 31.70
CA THR A 191 -20.75 -31.45 30.72
C THR A 191 -20.82 -32.14 29.35
N HIS A 192 -21.76 -31.72 28.49
CA HIS A 192 -21.89 -32.26 27.13
C HIS A 192 -20.88 -31.64 26.16
N LYS A 193 -20.70 -32.31 25.02
CA LYS A 193 -19.91 -31.92 23.85
C LYS A 193 -20.61 -30.89 22.96
#